data_AF-A0A8C9IQ96-F1
#
_entry.id   AF-A0A8C9IQ96-F1
#
_cell.length_a   1.000
_cell.length_b   1.000
_cell.length_c   1.000
_cell.angle_alpha   90.00
_cell.angle_beta   90.00
_cell.angle_gamma   90.00
#
_symmetry.space_group_name_H-M   'P 1'
#
loop_
_entity.id
_entity.type
_entity.pdbx_description
1 polymer ?
#
loop_
_entity_poly.entity_id
_entity_poly.type
_entity_poly.pdbx_seq_one_letter_code
_entity_poly.pdbx_strand_id
1 'polypeptide(L)'
;MLWIGEPETYLWGVDSWGPPEDMAVPWGICPILREYGPVWGSVRVGRGPGKPLRFSTLSRHGCNPSYATDLVVCVALGCDMFDCVFPTRTARFGSALVPTGNLQLRKKVFEKDFGPINPECTCPTCQKHSRAFLHALLHSDNTAALHHLTVHNIAYQLQLMSAVRASIVERRFPDFVRDFMGTMYGDPTLCPTWAADALASVGITLG
;
A
#
# COMPACT_ATOMS: atom_id res chain seq x y z
N MET A 1 30.16 -28.74 19.72
CA MET A 1 28.72 -28.99 19.96
C MET A 1 28.03 -27.64 19.88
N LEU A 2 27.24 -27.42 18.83
CA LEU A 2 26.65 -26.12 18.50
C LEU A 2 25.70 -25.63 19.60
N TRP A 3 25.86 -24.37 19.98
CA TRP A 3 24.83 -23.55 20.62
C TRP A 3 23.71 -23.29 19.60
N ILE A 4 22.51 -23.83 19.83
CA ILE A 4 21.30 -23.41 19.12
C ILE A 4 20.59 -22.45 20.06
N GLY A 5 20.68 -21.14 19.78
CA GLY A 5 19.97 -20.10 20.53
C GLY A 5 18.47 -20.21 20.35
N GLU A 6 17.72 -19.98 21.42
CA GLU A 6 16.25 -19.91 21.39
C GLU A 6 15.77 -18.79 20.44
N PRO A 7 14.66 -18.95 19.71
CA PRO A 7 14.07 -17.87 18.95
C PRO A 7 13.49 -16.82 19.91
N GLU A 8 14.20 -15.70 20.08
CA GLU A 8 13.66 -14.52 20.77
C GLU A 8 12.35 -14.09 20.09
N THR A 9 11.21 -14.32 20.75
CA THR A 9 9.89 -13.90 20.23
C THR A 9 9.73 -12.40 20.46
N TYR A 10 9.46 -11.64 19.39
CA TYR A 10 9.14 -10.21 19.50
C TYR A 10 7.67 -10.03 19.87
N LEU A 11 7.41 -9.46 21.04
CA LEU A 11 6.06 -9.09 21.48
C LEU A 11 5.69 -7.72 20.89
N TRP A 12 4.56 -7.70 20.19
CA TRP A 12 3.96 -6.50 19.62
C TRP A 12 2.77 -6.10 20.48
N GLY A 13 2.82 -4.91 21.08
CA GLY A 13 1.69 -4.37 21.84
C GLY A 13 0.65 -3.79 20.88
N VAL A 14 -0.57 -4.31 20.88
CA VAL A 14 -1.69 -3.69 20.14
C VAL A 14 -2.30 -2.62 21.03
N ASP A 15 -2.07 -1.35 20.71
CA ASP A 15 -2.76 -0.27 21.39
C ASP A 15 -4.23 -0.28 20.92
N SER A 16 -5.12 -0.75 21.77
CA SER A 16 -6.57 -0.59 21.62
C SER A 16 -6.96 0.84 21.99
N TRP A 17 -6.69 1.82 21.13
CA TRP A 17 -7.21 3.17 21.31
C TRP A 17 -8.70 3.20 20.92
N GLY A 18 -9.58 2.85 21.86
CA GLY A 18 -10.84 3.59 21.99
C GLY A 18 -10.50 4.99 22.53
N PRO A 19 -11.31 6.05 22.27
CA PRO A 19 -10.95 7.37 22.77
C PRO A 19 -11.01 7.38 24.31
N PRO A 20 -9.96 7.81 25.02
CA PRO A 20 -10.13 8.39 26.34
C PRO A 20 -10.71 9.80 26.17
N GLU A 21 -11.82 10.11 26.83
CA GLU A 21 -12.38 11.47 26.88
C GLU A 21 -11.46 12.48 27.61
N ASP A 22 -10.33 12.04 28.17
CA ASP A 22 -9.52 12.81 29.12
C ASP A 22 -8.04 13.00 28.77
N MET A 23 -7.52 12.44 27.67
CA MET A 23 -6.12 12.68 27.26
C MET A 23 -5.99 13.81 26.22
N ALA A 24 -6.30 15.02 26.67
CA ALA A 24 -5.63 16.21 26.18
C ALA A 24 -4.19 16.23 26.72
N VAL A 25 -3.22 15.81 25.90
CA VAL A 25 -1.78 16.05 26.14
C VAL A 25 -1.10 16.47 24.84
N PRO A 26 -0.06 17.32 24.87
CA PRO A 26 -0.12 18.72 24.46
C PRO A 26 0.43 18.95 23.05
N TRP A 27 0.24 18.01 22.13
CA TRP A 27 0.71 18.14 20.75
C TRP A 27 -0.48 18.11 19.80
N GLY A 28 -0.90 19.32 19.41
CA GLY A 28 -2.10 19.66 18.66
C GLY A 28 -2.57 18.60 17.66
N ILE A 29 -3.75 18.05 17.94
CA ILE A 29 -4.54 17.27 16.97
C ILE A 29 -5.54 18.23 16.32
N CYS A 30 -5.59 18.20 14.99
CA CYS A 30 -6.44 19.01 14.14
C CYS A 30 -7.94 18.73 14.42
N PRO A 31 -8.83 19.75 14.51
CA PRO A 31 -10.22 19.60 14.99
C PRO A 31 -11.20 18.84 14.07
N ILE A 32 -10.75 18.23 12.98
CA ILE A 32 -11.61 17.69 11.91
C ILE A 32 -12.14 16.27 12.16
N LEU A 33 -11.75 15.59 13.24
CA LEU A 33 -11.95 14.15 13.43
C LEU A 33 -13.24 13.73 14.17
N ARG A 34 -14.31 14.53 14.15
CA ARG A 34 -15.48 14.33 15.04
C ARG A 34 -16.57 13.37 14.51
N GLU A 35 -16.59 13.01 13.22
CA GLU A 35 -17.86 12.56 12.60
C GLU A 35 -17.99 11.07 12.21
N TYR A 36 -16.95 10.23 12.31
CA TYR A 36 -17.07 8.83 11.85
C TYR A 36 -16.50 7.80 12.87
N GLY A 37 -17.38 6.90 13.35
CA GLY A 37 -17.16 5.89 14.40
C GLY A 37 -16.19 4.73 14.07
N PRO A 38 -16.03 3.73 14.96
CA PRO A 38 -14.70 3.19 15.29
C PRO A 38 -14.32 1.83 14.66
N VAL A 39 -13.10 1.76 14.11
CA VAL A 39 -12.20 0.58 14.15
C VAL A 39 -10.76 1.14 14.17
N TRP A 40 -10.04 1.07 15.30
CA TRP A 40 -8.73 1.73 15.49
C TRP A 40 -7.75 0.87 16.30
N GLY A 41 -6.48 0.83 15.88
CA GLY A 41 -5.43 0.03 16.51
C GLY A 41 -4.06 0.35 15.92
N SER A 42 -3.13 0.77 16.79
CA SER A 42 -1.74 1.04 16.44
C SER A 42 -0.83 0.16 17.27
N VAL A 43 0.24 -0.37 16.71
CA VAL A 43 1.15 -1.24 17.44
C VAL A 43 2.46 -0.51 17.69
N ARG A 44 2.91 -0.48 18.95
CA ARG A 44 4.20 0.11 19.36
C ARG A 44 5.21 -0.97 19.72
N VAL A 45 6.45 -0.81 19.23
CA VAL A 45 7.61 -1.63 19.65
C VAL A 45 8.42 -0.88 20.69
N GLY A 46 8.77 -1.57 21.78
CA GLY A 46 9.73 -1.08 22.76
C GLY A 46 11.00 -1.93 22.83
N ARG A 47 12.16 -1.34 22.48
CA ARG A 47 13.42 -1.49 23.23
C ARG A 47 14.46 -0.44 22.80
N GLY A 48 14.97 0.35 23.75
CA GLY A 48 16.20 1.17 23.61
C GLY A 48 16.13 2.40 22.70
N PRO A 49 17.05 3.39 22.84
CA PRO A 49 16.81 4.75 22.39
C PRO A 49 17.00 4.91 20.87
N GLY A 50 16.03 5.55 20.21
CA GLY A 50 16.33 6.30 18.99
C GLY A 50 15.29 6.38 17.89
N LYS A 51 14.21 5.59 17.88
CA LYS A 51 12.95 5.79 17.12
C LYS A 51 11.98 4.62 17.35
N PRO A 52 10.68 4.87 17.63
CA PRO A 52 9.69 3.81 17.73
C PRO A 52 9.36 3.26 16.33
N LEU A 53 9.41 1.93 16.16
CA LEU A 53 8.74 1.27 15.03
C LEU A 53 7.23 1.37 15.26
N ARG A 54 6.49 1.79 14.24
CA ARG A 54 5.04 2.06 14.26
C ARG A 54 4.35 1.17 13.24
N PHE A 55 3.87 0.04 13.73
CA PHE A 55 3.04 -0.87 12.95
C PHE A 55 1.60 -0.35 12.96
N SER A 56 1.02 -0.12 11.78
CA SER A 56 -0.37 0.29 11.65
C SER A 56 -1.15 -0.79 10.91
N THR A 57 -2.00 -1.51 11.62
CA THR A 57 -3.07 -2.28 10.98
C THR A 57 -4.27 -1.40 10.61
N LEU A 58 -4.31 -0.11 11.01
CA LEU A 58 -5.51 0.72 10.87
C LEU A 58 -5.24 2.17 10.41
N SER A 59 -5.72 2.49 9.21
CA SER A 59 -6.67 3.56 8.86
C SER A 59 -6.68 4.85 9.67
N ARG A 60 -5.55 5.54 9.82
CA ARG A 60 -5.60 6.99 10.05
C ARG A 60 -6.25 7.64 8.82
N HIS A 61 -7.45 8.23 8.95
CA HIS A 61 -8.25 8.88 7.89
C HIS A 61 -9.08 8.00 6.93
N GLY A 62 -9.37 6.73 7.23
CA GLY A 62 -9.98 5.85 6.21
C GLY A 62 -8.96 5.12 5.32
N CYS A 63 -7.64 5.30 5.58
CA CYS A 63 -6.51 4.54 5.02
C CYS A 63 -6.57 3.05 5.44
N ASN A 64 -7.52 2.26 4.96
CA ASN A 64 -7.29 0.81 4.97
C ASN A 64 -6.05 0.57 4.10
N PRO A 65 -4.87 0.14 4.60
CA PRO A 65 -3.57 0.19 3.89
C PRO A 65 -3.48 -0.84 2.74
N SER A 66 -4.43 -0.75 1.86
CA SER A 66 -4.84 -1.72 0.86
C SER A 66 -4.53 -1.17 -0.51
N TYR A 67 -4.82 0.11 -0.70
CA TYR A 67 -4.58 0.81 -1.94
C TYR A 67 -3.17 1.40 -1.96
N ALA A 68 -2.61 1.54 -3.16
CA ALA A 68 -1.24 2.02 -3.32
C ALA A 68 -1.08 3.46 -2.77
N THR A 69 -2.09 4.32 -2.93
CA THR A 69 -2.14 5.66 -2.33
C THR A 69 -2.07 5.61 -0.81
N ASP A 70 -2.84 4.72 -0.19
CA ASP A 70 -2.89 4.56 1.27
C ASP A 70 -1.52 4.21 1.81
N LEU A 71 -0.82 3.27 1.16
CA LEU A 71 0.54 2.89 1.55
C LEU A 71 1.50 4.08 1.50
N VAL A 72 1.50 4.85 0.40
CA VAL A 72 2.42 6.00 0.24
C VAL A 72 2.13 7.10 1.27
N VAL A 73 0.87 7.43 1.50
CA VAL A 73 0.47 8.44 2.49
C VAL A 73 0.77 7.96 3.92
N CYS A 74 0.44 6.71 4.24
CA CYS A 74 0.67 6.17 5.57
C CYS A 74 2.19 6.02 5.88
N VAL A 75 3.05 5.79 4.86
CA VAL A 75 4.51 5.93 5.01
C VAL A 75 4.93 7.37 5.29
N ALA A 76 4.35 8.36 4.60
CA ALA A 76 4.62 9.78 4.87
C ALA A 76 4.27 10.19 6.31
N LEU A 77 3.25 9.55 6.88
CA LEU A 77 2.83 9.72 8.29
C LEU A 77 3.69 8.93 9.30
N GLY A 78 4.68 8.17 8.82
CA GLY A 78 5.64 7.45 9.65
C GLY A 78 5.24 6.02 10.02
N CYS A 79 4.34 5.38 9.27
CA CYS A 79 4.05 3.95 9.41
C CYS A 79 5.12 3.13 8.66
N ASP A 80 5.55 2.01 9.24
CA ASP A 80 6.68 1.21 8.71
C ASP A 80 6.33 -0.21 8.27
N MET A 81 5.17 -0.72 8.67
CA MET A 81 4.72 -2.07 8.38
C MET A 81 3.24 -2.08 7.99
N PHE A 82 2.92 -2.90 6.99
CA PHE A 82 1.58 -3.02 6.41
C PHE A 82 1.26 -4.48 6.10
N ASP A 83 0.04 -4.89 6.40
CA ASP A 83 -0.54 -6.15 5.95
C ASP A 83 -1.91 -5.88 5.34
N CYS A 84 -2.20 -6.53 4.21
CA CYS A 84 -3.52 -6.46 3.61
C CYS A 84 -3.79 -7.62 2.67
N VAL A 85 -5.04 -8.06 2.62
CA VAL A 85 -5.56 -9.04 1.65
C VAL A 85 -5.94 -8.42 0.30
N PHE A 86 -5.72 -7.12 0.10
CA PHE A 86 -6.05 -6.42 -1.14
C PHE A 86 -5.47 -7.04 -2.42
N PRO A 87 -4.17 -7.43 -2.50
CA PRO A 87 -3.62 -7.92 -3.76
C PRO A 87 -4.27 -9.25 -4.18
N THR A 88 -4.56 -10.12 -3.20
CA THR A 88 -5.22 -11.41 -3.44
C THR A 88 -6.71 -11.24 -3.70
N ARG A 89 -7.40 -10.32 -3.01
CA ARG A 89 -8.81 -9.99 -3.26
C ARG A 89 -9.00 -9.36 -4.65
N THR A 90 -8.11 -8.46 -5.05
CA THR A 90 -8.16 -7.80 -6.37
C THR A 90 -7.91 -8.79 -7.50
N ALA A 91 -7.01 -9.76 -7.30
CA ALA A 91 -6.82 -10.86 -8.24
C ALA A 91 -8.12 -11.66 -8.46
N ARG A 92 -8.92 -11.89 -7.41
CA ARG A 92 -10.23 -12.60 -7.50
C ARG A 92 -11.21 -11.96 -8.48
N PHE A 93 -11.18 -10.65 -8.60
CA PHE A 93 -11.99 -9.92 -9.57
C PHE A 93 -11.40 -9.93 -10.99
N GLY A 94 -10.29 -10.62 -11.23
CA GLY A 94 -9.58 -10.62 -12.51
C GLY A 94 -8.88 -9.29 -12.77
N SER A 95 -8.46 -8.60 -11.72
CA SER A 95 -7.82 -7.28 -11.81
C SER A 95 -6.33 -7.36 -11.43
N ALA A 96 -5.50 -6.73 -12.25
CA ALA A 96 -4.06 -6.64 -12.05
C ALA A 96 -3.66 -5.23 -11.60
N LEU A 97 -2.78 -5.11 -10.61
CA LEU A 97 -2.28 -3.82 -10.12
C LEU A 97 -1.24 -3.24 -11.06
N VAL A 98 -1.34 -1.94 -11.35
CA VAL A 98 -0.41 -1.18 -12.19
C VAL A 98 -0.19 0.21 -11.59
N PRO A 99 0.87 0.95 -11.97
CA PRO A 99 1.14 2.28 -11.42
C PRO A 99 -0.04 3.26 -11.61
N THR A 100 -0.82 3.09 -12.67
CA THR A 100 -2.01 3.90 -12.99
C THR A 100 -3.31 3.37 -12.34
N GLY A 101 -3.23 2.45 -11.38
CA GLY A 101 -4.37 1.87 -10.68
C GLY A 101 -4.54 0.37 -10.93
N ASN A 102 -5.62 -0.03 -11.59
CA ASN A 102 -5.91 -1.45 -11.86
C ASN A 102 -6.36 -1.71 -13.31
N LEU A 103 -5.89 -2.82 -13.87
CA LEU A 103 -6.34 -3.33 -15.16
C LEU A 103 -7.35 -4.45 -14.97
N GLN A 104 -8.58 -4.22 -15.42
CA GLN A 104 -9.65 -5.22 -15.40
C GLN A 104 -9.53 -6.14 -16.62
N LEU A 105 -8.75 -7.22 -16.50
CA LEU A 105 -8.37 -8.09 -17.62
C LEU A 105 -9.53 -8.92 -18.18
N ARG A 106 -10.70 -8.91 -17.54
CA ARG A 106 -11.93 -9.50 -18.10
C ARG A 106 -12.53 -8.67 -19.24
N LYS A 107 -12.16 -7.39 -19.38
CA LYS A 107 -12.68 -6.53 -20.45
C LYS A 107 -12.15 -6.98 -21.82
N LYS A 108 -13.02 -6.95 -22.83
CA LYS A 108 -12.71 -7.32 -24.22
C LYS A 108 -11.58 -6.51 -24.86
N VAL A 109 -11.29 -5.31 -24.32
CA VAL A 109 -10.17 -4.46 -24.78
C VAL A 109 -8.83 -5.21 -24.71
N PHE A 110 -8.68 -6.16 -23.78
CA PHE A 110 -7.45 -6.93 -23.61
C PHE A 110 -7.38 -8.23 -24.43
N GLU A 111 -8.41 -8.56 -25.21
CA GLU A 111 -8.48 -9.83 -25.98
C GLU A 111 -7.32 -9.96 -26.99
N LYS A 112 -6.88 -8.84 -27.57
CA LYS A 112 -5.81 -8.79 -28.58
C LYS A 112 -4.59 -7.98 -28.12
N ASP A 113 -4.46 -7.74 -26.81
CA ASP A 113 -3.32 -7.05 -26.23
C ASP A 113 -2.22 -8.07 -25.86
N PHE A 114 -1.21 -8.21 -26.71
CA PHE A 114 -0.12 -9.16 -26.52
C PHE A 114 1.01 -8.62 -25.62
N GLY A 115 0.87 -7.40 -25.05
CA GLY A 115 1.83 -6.86 -24.10
C GLY A 115 1.75 -7.52 -22.72
N PRO A 116 2.80 -7.39 -21.87
CA PRO A 116 2.76 -7.81 -20.48
C PRO A 116 1.82 -6.92 -19.66
N ILE A 117 1.45 -7.33 -18.42
CA ILE A 117 0.61 -6.48 -17.54
C ILE A 117 1.27 -5.11 -17.34
N ASN A 118 2.55 -5.11 -16.93
CA ASN A 118 3.37 -3.92 -16.84
C ASN A 118 4.75 -4.22 -17.44
N PRO A 119 5.22 -3.47 -18.47
CA PRO A 119 6.54 -3.70 -19.09
C PRO A 119 7.72 -3.48 -18.13
N GLU A 120 7.54 -2.67 -17.08
CA GLU A 120 8.58 -2.40 -16.08
C GLU A 120 8.60 -3.44 -14.95
N CYS A 121 7.60 -4.32 -14.88
CA CYS A 121 7.49 -5.30 -13.81
C CYS A 121 8.33 -6.54 -14.10
N THR A 122 9.22 -6.87 -13.16
CA THR A 122 10.13 -8.02 -13.25
C THR A 122 9.53 -9.33 -12.73
N CYS A 123 8.22 -9.41 -12.47
CA CYS A 123 7.61 -10.60 -11.92
C CYS A 123 7.54 -11.77 -12.94
N PRO A 124 7.48 -13.04 -12.48
CA PRO A 124 7.39 -14.18 -13.39
C PRO A 124 6.20 -14.14 -14.33
N THR A 125 5.08 -13.53 -13.90
CA THR A 125 3.89 -13.38 -14.73
C THR A 125 4.13 -12.44 -15.90
N CYS A 126 4.71 -11.25 -15.66
CA CYS A 126 4.98 -10.28 -16.72
C CYS A 126 6.06 -10.75 -17.71
N GLN A 127 6.99 -11.60 -17.27
CA GLN A 127 8.03 -12.16 -18.15
C GLN A 127 7.51 -13.26 -19.09
N LYS A 128 6.45 -13.98 -18.71
CA LYS A 128 5.99 -15.20 -19.42
C LYS A 128 4.63 -15.05 -20.09
N HIS A 129 3.78 -14.14 -19.62
CA HIS A 129 2.38 -14.08 -20.00
C HIS A 129 1.96 -12.69 -20.45
N SER A 130 1.21 -12.64 -21.55
CA SER A 130 0.60 -11.42 -22.07
C SER A 130 -0.78 -11.16 -21.44
N ARG A 131 -1.29 -9.94 -21.60
CA ARG A 131 -2.64 -9.55 -21.17
C ARG A 131 -3.71 -10.36 -21.90
N ALA A 132 -3.55 -10.61 -23.20
CA ALA A 132 -4.44 -11.46 -24.00
C ALA A 132 -4.47 -12.91 -23.51
N PHE A 133 -3.31 -13.47 -23.17
CA PHE A 133 -3.25 -14.82 -22.59
C PHE A 133 -4.00 -14.88 -21.26
N LEU A 134 -3.78 -13.91 -20.37
CA LEU A 134 -4.47 -13.84 -19.08
C LEU A 134 -5.98 -13.57 -19.25
N HIS A 135 -6.38 -12.77 -20.23
CA HIS A 135 -7.78 -12.55 -20.59
C HIS A 135 -8.45 -13.85 -21.01
N ALA A 136 -7.85 -14.61 -21.93
CA ALA A 136 -8.37 -15.90 -22.35
C ALA A 136 -8.44 -16.89 -21.16
N LEU A 137 -7.38 -16.95 -20.36
CA LEU A 137 -7.30 -17.83 -19.19
C LEU A 137 -8.38 -17.49 -18.14
N LEU A 138 -8.69 -16.21 -17.91
CA LEU A 138 -9.78 -15.79 -17.02
C LEU A 138 -11.17 -16.26 -17.47
N HIS A 139 -11.35 -16.60 -18.74
CA HIS A 139 -12.60 -17.12 -19.31
C HIS A 139 -12.60 -18.65 -19.43
N SER A 140 -11.44 -19.29 -19.62
CA SER A 140 -11.33 -20.75 -19.80
C SER A 140 -10.97 -21.50 -18.51
N ASP A 141 -9.97 -21.02 -17.76
CA ASP A 141 -9.50 -21.60 -16.50
C ASP A 141 -9.17 -20.49 -15.50
N ASN A 142 -10.21 -20.09 -14.78
CA ASN A 142 -10.15 -18.99 -13.83
C ASN A 142 -9.10 -19.23 -12.73
N THR A 143 -8.86 -20.47 -12.30
CA THR A 143 -7.97 -20.77 -11.15
C THR A 143 -6.51 -20.49 -11.47
N ALA A 144 -6.04 -20.93 -12.64
CA ALA A 144 -4.68 -20.64 -13.09
C ALA A 144 -4.46 -19.13 -13.29
N ALA A 145 -5.44 -18.43 -13.89
CA ALA A 145 -5.36 -16.98 -14.04
C ALA A 145 -5.25 -16.25 -12.70
N LEU A 146 -6.06 -16.65 -11.71
CA LEU A 146 -6.05 -16.09 -10.35
C LEU A 146 -4.68 -16.23 -9.68
N HIS A 147 -4.01 -17.36 -9.88
CA HIS A 147 -2.66 -17.61 -9.36
C HIS A 147 -1.65 -16.61 -9.97
N HIS A 148 -1.64 -16.48 -11.30
CA HIS A 148 -0.74 -15.56 -11.99
C HIS A 148 -0.96 -14.09 -11.61
N LEU A 149 -2.23 -13.68 -11.46
CA LEU A 149 -2.58 -12.33 -11.02
C LEU A 149 -2.17 -12.08 -9.56
N THR A 150 -2.31 -13.08 -8.70
CA THR A 150 -1.86 -12.97 -7.30
C THR A 150 -0.35 -12.77 -7.22
N VAL A 151 0.42 -13.56 -7.97
CA VAL A 151 1.89 -13.40 -8.05
C VAL A 151 2.27 -11.99 -8.52
N HIS A 152 1.61 -11.49 -9.56
CA HIS A 152 1.84 -10.13 -10.06
C HIS A 152 1.48 -9.04 -9.04
N ASN A 153 0.31 -9.13 -8.42
CA ASN A 153 -0.19 -8.11 -7.50
C ASN A 153 0.67 -8.03 -6.22
N ILE A 154 1.15 -9.16 -5.71
CA ILE A 154 2.09 -9.18 -4.57
C ILE A 154 3.44 -8.58 -4.99
N ALA A 155 3.96 -8.96 -6.16
CA ALA A 155 5.21 -8.40 -6.68
C ALA A 155 5.13 -6.88 -6.85
N TYR A 156 3.99 -6.36 -7.33
CA TYR A 156 3.75 -4.92 -7.43
C TYR A 156 3.84 -4.22 -6.07
N GLN A 157 3.22 -4.76 -5.01
CA GLN A 157 3.30 -4.17 -3.67
C GLN A 157 4.73 -4.16 -3.13
N LEU A 158 5.47 -5.26 -3.32
CA LEU A 158 6.87 -5.33 -2.91
C LEU A 158 7.74 -4.33 -3.67
N GLN A 159 7.54 -4.18 -4.98
CA GLN A 159 8.24 -3.19 -5.80
C GLN A 159 7.92 -1.76 -5.38
N LEU A 160 6.64 -1.46 -5.10
CA LEU A 160 6.20 -0.15 -4.62
C LEU A 160 6.89 0.21 -3.30
N MET A 161 6.87 -0.69 -2.32
CA MET A 161 7.52 -0.46 -1.02
C MET A 161 9.06 -0.40 -1.14
N SER A 162 9.64 -1.14 -2.06
CA SER A 162 11.08 -1.05 -2.37
C SER A 162 11.44 0.33 -2.94
N ALA A 163 10.65 0.83 -3.89
CA ALA A 163 10.84 2.16 -4.49
C ALA A 163 10.64 3.29 -3.47
N VAL A 164 9.61 3.18 -2.62
CA VAL A 164 9.39 4.09 -1.49
C VAL A 164 10.62 4.12 -0.59
N ARG A 165 11.10 2.94 -0.15
CA ARG A 165 12.29 2.86 0.72
C ARG A 165 13.52 3.47 0.06
N ALA A 166 13.75 3.20 -1.23
CA ALA A 166 14.87 3.77 -1.99
C ALA A 166 14.81 5.30 -2.00
N SER A 167 13.64 5.88 -2.29
CA SER A 167 13.45 7.34 -2.30
C SER A 167 13.70 8.01 -0.95
N ILE A 168 13.40 7.32 0.17
CA ILE A 168 13.69 7.79 1.53
C ILE A 168 15.21 7.79 1.78
N VAL A 169 15.89 6.70 1.42
CA VAL A 169 17.36 6.57 1.56
C VAL A 169 18.08 7.64 0.72
N GLU A 170 17.58 7.91 -0.47
CA GLU A 170 18.09 8.91 -1.41
C GLU A 170 17.63 10.35 -1.10
N ARG A 171 16.89 10.57 0.00
CA ARG A 171 16.39 11.88 0.44
C ARG A 171 15.52 12.63 -0.58
N ARG A 172 14.81 11.88 -1.44
CA ARG A 172 13.91 12.41 -2.49
C ARG A 172 12.47 11.87 -2.36
N PHE A 173 12.05 11.53 -1.15
CA PHE A 173 10.71 11.01 -0.90
C PHE A 173 9.58 11.98 -1.33
N PRO A 174 9.65 13.31 -1.09
CA PRO A 174 8.60 14.22 -1.56
C PRO A 174 8.45 14.25 -3.08
N ASP A 175 9.55 14.14 -3.83
CA ASP A 175 9.53 14.04 -5.29
C ASP A 175 8.85 12.73 -5.72
N PHE A 176 9.22 11.61 -5.08
CA PHE A 176 8.58 10.32 -5.32
C PHE A 176 7.06 10.36 -5.11
N VAL A 177 6.58 11.04 -4.05
CA VAL A 177 5.14 11.18 -3.80
C VAL A 177 4.46 11.97 -4.91
N ARG A 178 5.07 13.07 -5.39
CA ARG A 178 4.53 13.84 -6.51
C ARG A 178 4.44 13.01 -7.79
N ASP A 179 5.51 12.30 -8.13
CA ASP A 179 5.55 11.43 -9.32
C ASP A 179 4.52 10.30 -9.23
N PHE A 180 4.39 9.69 -8.05
CA PHE A 180 3.42 8.64 -7.78
C PHE A 180 1.98 9.15 -7.93
N MET A 181 1.63 10.28 -7.31
CA MET A 181 0.29 10.85 -7.41
C MET A 181 -0.03 11.30 -8.84
N GLY A 182 0.94 11.90 -9.54
CA GLY A 182 0.82 12.26 -10.94
C GLY A 182 0.60 11.04 -11.85
N THR A 183 1.29 9.93 -11.60
CA THR A 183 1.09 8.68 -12.35
C THR A 183 -0.26 8.05 -12.04
N MET A 184 -0.71 8.10 -10.78
CA MET A 184 -1.93 7.43 -10.34
C MET A 184 -3.21 8.15 -10.77
N TYR A 185 -3.21 9.47 -10.69
CA TYR A 185 -4.40 10.30 -10.94
C TYR A 185 -4.28 11.18 -12.20
N GLY A 186 -3.10 11.26 -12.80
CA GLY A 186 -2.81 12.11 -13.96
C GLY A 186 -2.58 13.57 -13.56
N ASP A 187 -3.59 14.18 -12.94
CA ASP A 187 -3.58 15.58 -12.49
C ASP A 187 -3.55 15.68 -10.96
N PRO A 188 -2.73 16.55 -10.35
CA PRO A 188 -2.71 16.78 -8.89
C PRO A 188 -4.08 17.13 -8.29
N THR A 189 -4.96 17.81 -9.04
CA THR A 189 -6.30 18.19 -8.60
C THR A 189 -7.28 17.02 -8.49
N LEU A 190 -6.98 15.90 -9.18
CA LEU A 190 -7.76 14.66 -9.11
C LEU A 190 -7.36 13.78 -7.92
N CYS A 191 -6.32 14.16 -7.18
CA CYS A 191 -5.93 13.48 -5.96
C CYS A 191 -7.06 13.58 -4.91
N PRO A 192 -7.40 12.49 -4.21
CA PRO A 192 -8.39 12.54 -3.14
C PRO A 192 -8.04 13.60 -2.08
N THR A 193 -9.02 14.41 -1.67
CA THR A 193 -8.81 15.51 -0.72
C THR A 193 -8.18 15.04 0.58
N TRP A 194 -8.62 13.90 1.13
CA TRP A 194 -8.04 13.31 2.34
C TRP A 194 -6.54 13.02 2.21
N ALA A 195 -6.08 12.60 1.02
CA ALA A 195 -4.69 12.27 0.77
C ALA A 195 -3.85 13.55 0.62
N ALA A 196 -4.39 14.55 -0.07
CA ALA A 196 -3.77 15.87 -0.17
C ALA A 196 -3.63 16.53 1.22
N ASP A 197 -4.68 16.51 2.03
CA ASP A 197 -4.68 17.09 3.38
C ASP A 197 -3.69 16.36 4.31
N ALA A 198 -3.65 15.02 4.25
CA ALA A 198 -2.71 14.22 5.02
C ALA A 198 -1.24 14.51 4.64
N LEU A 199 -0.95 14.63 3.34
CA LEU A 199 0.39 14.97 2.86
C LEU A 199 0.78 16.42 3.20
N ALA A 200 -0.17 17.36 3.11
CA ALA A 200 0.05 18.74 3.50
C ALA A 200 0.38 18.85 5.00
N SER A 201 -0.23 18.03 5.86
CA SER A 201 0.05 18.01 7.30
C SER A 201 1.50 17.65 7.66
N VAL A 202 2.20 16.95 6.77
CA VAL A 202 3.63 16.57 6.92
C VAL A 202 4.55 17.39 6.01
N GLY A 203 4.05 18.46 5.39
CA GLY A 203 4.84 19.38 4.56
C GLY A 203 5.12 18.89 3.15
N ILE A 204 4.34 17.94 2.62
CA ILE A 204 4.43 17.48 1.23
C ILE A 204 3.29 18.13 0.44
N THR A 205 3.63 19.07 -0.45
CA THR A 205 2.67 19.67 -1.37
C THR A 205 2.69 18.95 -2.72
N LEU A 206 1.49 18.63 -3.21
CA LEU A 206 1.22 18.22 -4.57
C LEU A 206 1.00 19.52 -5.34
N GLY A 207 1.92 19.84 -6.27
CA GLY A 207 1.98 21.15 -6.93
C GLY A 207 0.73 21.53 -7.72
#